data_AF-A0A938ZZX5-F1
#
_entry.id   AF-A0A938ZZX5-F1
#
_cell.length_a   1.000
_cell.length_b   1.000
_cell.length_c   1.000
_cell.angle_alpha   90.00
_cell.angle_beta   90.00
_cell.angle_gamma   90.00
#
_symmetry.space_group_name_H-M   'P 1'
#
loop_
_entity.id
_entity.type
_entity.pdbx_description
1 polymer ?
#
loop_
_entity_poly.entity_id
_entity_poly.type
_entity_poly.pdbx_seq_one_letter_code
_entity_poly.pdbx_strand_id
1 'polypeptide(L)'
;MAKPSSKPKKSTFSSFTDSTSPDNLAQEEDPATATITVTAVEVSELTEQEISDRLHLERKVERAFFEAGKALAQLRDRRLYRSTHRTFEEYCRDRFGYTHRRVNYLIAASVVFDNIVTGTNCSQNEEVDETGTNCSQNGEADETGTNCSQNEEVDKNRPNSSRILPNNEGQVRPLAKLEPQQQVKVWQRAVQEAGGKVPSARIVTDVVQKIMERTRIPNTYQLGEVCQILAKENPELRGKGGCWGIVNHVGEFSCTVKLWDGEYTVASQHLKSYNYLPAECEQMQVICDRISRVYSDSLEETVKSLLQLLGQVNRPYLTAVEEKLLNVLESEYGAKITP
;
A
#
# COMPACT_ATOMS: atom_id res chain seq x y z
N MET A 1 28.34 -11.09 41.87
CA MET A 1 29.24 -10.67 40.79
C MET A 1 28.41 -10.04 39.68
N ALA A 2 28.47 -8.72 39.53
CA ALA A 2 27.80 -7.97 38.47
C ALA A 2 28.80 -6.99 37.87
N LYS A 3 28.93 -6.97 36.54
CA LYS A 3 29.67 -5.96 35.77
C LYS A 3 28.90 -5.62 34.48
N PRO A 4 29.08 -4.41 33.94
CA PRO A 4 27.97 -3.60 33.44
C PRO A 4 28.11 -3.17 31.97
N SER A 5 27.03 -2.52 31.53
CA SER A 5 26.80 -1.71 30.33
C SER A 5 28.00 -0.87 29.83
N SER A 6 28.18 -0.82 28.50
CA SER A 6 29.09 0.11 27.81
C SER A 6 28.38 0.75 26.60
N LYS A 7 28.19 2.08 26.66
CA LYS A 7 28.03 2.97 25.51
C LYS A 7 29.31 3.81 25.41
N PRO A 8 29.88 4.08 24.23
CA PRO A 8 30.88 5.13 24.08
C PRO A 8 30.30 6.46 23.59
N LYS A 9 30.89 7.53 24.15
CA LYS A 9 30.61 8.95 23.92
C LYS A 9 31.39 9.50 22.72
N LYS A 10 30.80 10.56 22.16
CA LYS A 10 31.27 11.53 21.16
C LYS A 10 32.59 12.19 21.60
N SER A 11 33.60 12.24 20.71
CA SER A 11 34.89 12.92 20.92
C SER A 11 34.97 14.21 20.12
N THR A 12 35.11 15.31 20.85
CA THR A 12 35.51 16.66 20.39
C THR A 12 37.03 16.68 20.24
N PHE A 13 37.57 17.21 19.13
CA PHE A 13 39.00 17.42 18.95
C PHE A 13 39.37 18.88 19.26
N SER A 14 40.39 19.03 20.11
CA SER A 14 40.94 20.31 20.57
C SER A 14 42.05 20.83 19.66
N SER A 15 42.14 22.15 19.67
CA SER A 15 43.17 23.06 19.20
C SER A 15 44.63 22.68 19.48
N PHE A 16 45.52 23.04 18.54
CA PHE A 16 46.93 23.32 18.80
C PHE A 16 47.26 24.73 18.31
N THR A 17 47.89 25.51 19.19
CA THR A 17 48.49 26.82 18.99
C THR A 17 49.96 26.66 18.62
N ASP A 18 50.49 27.49 17.73
CA ASP A 18 51.87 27.95 17.86
C ASP A 18 52.00 29.41 17.40
N SER A 19 52.83 30.15 18.14
CA SER A 19 52.94 31.61 18.14
C SER A 19 54.26 32.03 17.50
N THR A 20 54.27 33.09 16.69
CA THR A 20 55.46 33.95 16.51
C THR A 20 55.01 35.35 16.10
N SER A 21 55.31 36.34 16.94
CA SER A 21 55.32 37.80 16.71
C SER A 21 56.81 38.26 16.58
N PRO A 22 57.20 39.55 16.44
CA PRO A 22 56.42 40.80 16.41
C PRO A 22 56.89 41.88 15.41
N ASP A 23 56.10 42.96 15.31
CA ASP A 23 56.47 44.39 15.31
C ASP A 23 55.45 45.17 14.46
N ASN A 24 55.01 46.41 14.70
CA ASN A 24 54.95 47.38 15.80
C ASN A 24 54.45 48.65 15.09
N LEU A 25 53.32 49.27 15.48
CA LEU A 25 53.14 50.74 15.59
C LEU A 25 51.68 51.09 15.92
N ALA A 26 51.54 51.97 16.90
CA ALA A 26 50.31 52.44 17.49
C ALA A 26 49.45 53.30 16.56
N GLN A 27 48.12 53.23 16.75
CA GLN A 27 47.23 54.38 16.72
C GLN A 27 45.93 54.04 17.47
N GLU A 28 45.63 54.85 18.49
CA GLU A 28 44.38 54.87 19.23
C GLU A 28 43.26 55.37 18.29
N GLU A 29 42.14 54.65 18.18
CA GLU A 29 40.83 55.25 17.87
C GLU A 29 39.71 54.51 18.64
N ASP A 30 38.77 55.33 19.11
CA ASP A 30 37.65 55.05 20.03
C ASP A 30 36.66 53.97 19.51
N PRO A 31 35.96 53.22 20.39
CA PRO A 31 35.13 52.08 20.03
C PRO A 31 33.65 52.48 19.91
N ALA A 32 33.21 52.92 18.74
CA ALA A 32 31.79 52.93 18.43
C ALA A 32 31.55 52.86 16.92
N THR A 33 30.70 51.92 16.50
CA THR A 33 30.17 51.75 15.13
C THR A 33 30.99 50.87 14.19
N ALA A 34 31.20 49.59 14.57
CA ALA A 34 31.49 48.55 13.60
C ALA A 34 30.19 48.18 12.85
N THR A 35 29.89 48.93 11.78
CA THR A 35 28.84 48.56 10.82
C THR A 35 29.28 47.30 10.08
N ILE A 36 28.76 46.14 10.50
CA ILE A 36 28.93 44.86 9.78
C ILE A 36 28.16 45.00 8.47
N THR A 37 28.88 45.33 7.40
CA THR A 37 28.35 45.37 6.05
C THR A 37 28.20 43.92 5.58
N VAL A 38 27.00 43.36 5.76
CA VAL A 38 26.64 42.09 5.11
C VAL A 38 26.54 42.39 3.62
N THR A 39 27.63 42.13 2.89
CA THR A 39 27.64 42.18 1.44
C THR A 39 26.71 41.06 0.94
N ALA A 40 25.49 41.42 0.57
CA ALA A 40 24.56 40.50 -0.06
C ALA A 40 25.20 40.05 -1.38
N VAL A 41 25.61 38.78 -1.44
CA VAL A 41 26.03 38.14 -2.69
C VAL A 41 24.78 38.04 -3.55
N GLU A 42 24.66 38.89 -4.56
CA GLU A 42 23.59 38.80 -5.56
C GLU A 42 23.73 37.47 -6.29
N VAL A 43 22.82 36.53 -6.00
CA VAL A 43 22.71 35.28 -6.75
C VAL A 43 22.15 35.63 -8.12
N SER A 44 22.96 35.53 -9.16
CA SER A 44 22.53 35.76 -10.54
C SER A 44 21.37 34.83 -10.92
N GLU A 45 20.34 35.36 -11.58
CA GLU A 45 19.23 34.56 -12.09
C GLU A 45 19.71 33.55 -13.15
N LEU A 46 19.15 32.34 -13.17
CA LEU A 46 19.53 31.30 -14.13
C LEU A 46 19.16 31.75 -15.56
N THR A 47 20.06 31.47 -16.50
CA THR A 47 19.80 31.64 -17.94
C THR A 47 18.74 30.66 -18.43
N GLU A 48 18.09 30.97 -19.56
CA GLU A 48 17.11 30.07 -20.19
C GLU A 48 17.69 28.68 -20.49
N GLN A 49 18.98 28.64 -20.88
CA GLN A 49 19.70 27.39 -21.13
C GLN A 49 19.86 26.57 -19.84
N GLU A 50 20.26 27.20 -18.73
CA GLU A 50 20.40 26.52 -17.44
C GLU A 50 19.06 26.04 -16.88
N ILE A 51 17.97 26.79 -17.12
CA ILE A 51 16.61 26.37 -16.76
C ILE A 51 16.20 25.11 -17.56
N SER A 52 16.49 25.10 -18.87
CA SER A 52 16.25 23.94 -19.73
C SER A 52 17.06 22.72 -19.30
N ASP A 53 18.34 22.92 -19.01
CA ASP A 53 19.25 21.86 -18.56
C ASP A 53 18.83 21.30 -17.20
N ARG A 54 18.43 22.18 -16.27
CA ARG A 54 17.85 21.77 -14.98
C ARG A 54 16.63 20.89 -15.19
N LEU A 55 15.68 21.31 -16.03
CA LEU A 55 14.46 20.55 -16.31
C LEU A 55 14.77 19.18 -16.95
N HIS A 56 15.74 19.12 -17.86
CA HIS A 56 16.18 17.87 -18.47
C HIS A 56 16.77 16.90 -17.43
N LEU A 57 17.64 17.40 -16.56
CA LEU A 57 18.28 16.61 -15.51
C LEU A 57 17.28 16.13 -14.45
N GLU A 58 16.35 16.99 -14.03
CA GLU A 58 15.28 16.63 -13.10
C GLU A 58 14.44 15.47 -13.65
N ARG A 59 13.99 15.56 -14.91
CA ARG A 59 13.24 14.48 -15.57
C ARG A 59 14.03 13.17 -15.62
N LYS A 60 15.34 13.24 -15.88
CA LYS A 60 16.19 12.03 -15.91
C LYS A 60 16.25 11.35 -14.54
N VAL A 61 16.35 12.15 -13.46
CA VAL A 61 16.35 11.64 -12.08
C VAL A 61 15.00 11.01 -11.73
N GLU A 62 13.90 11.69 -12.04
CA GLU A 62 12.54 11.19 -11.78
C GLU A 62 12.24 9.89 -12.53
N ARG A 63 12.82 9.71 -13.72
CA ARG A 63 12.60 8.52 -14.56
C ARG A 63 13.49 7.33 -14.22
N ALA A 64 14.60 7.55 -13.52
CA ALA A 64 15.63 6.54 -13.30
C ALA A 64 15.11 5.26 -12.63
N PHE A 65 14.16 5.37 -11.68
CA PHE A 65 13.69 4.20 -10.93
C PHE A 65 12.89 3.24 -11.82
N PHE A 66 12.05 3.74 -12.73
CA PHE A 66 11.28 2.85 -13.60
C PHE A 66 12.11 2.35 -14.78
N GLU A 67 13.05 3.16 -15.30
CA GLU A 67 13.98 2.70 -16.33
C GLU A 67 14.80 1.52 -15.81
N ALA A 68 15.29 1.62 -14.57
CA ALA A 68 15.91 0.50 -13.87
C ALA A 68 14.96 -0.69 -13.73
N GLY A 69 13.70 -0.46 -13.36
CA GLY A 69 12.66 -1.51 -13.29
C GLY A 69 12.44 -2.25 -14.62
N LYS A 70 12.32 -1.53 -15.74
CA LYS A 70 12.18 -2.10 -17.08
C LYS A 70 13.41 -2.90 -17.49
N ALA A 71 14.61 -2.37 -17.24
CA ALA A 71 15.85 -3.07 -17.53
C ALA A 71 15.97 -4.37 -16.72
N LEU A 72 15.63 -4.33 -15.43
CA LEU A 72 15.62 -5.51 -14.55
C LEU A 72 14.59 -6.56 -15.02
N ALA A 73 13.40 -6.12 -15.46
CA ALA A 73 12.39 -7.02 -16.03
C ALA A 73 12.92 -7.71 -17.30
N GLN A 74 13.54 -6.97 -18.22
CA GLN A 74 14.13 -7.55 -19.43
C GLN A 74 15.27 -8.52 -19.13
N LEU A 75 16.15 -8.18 -18.17
CA LEU A 75 17.23 -9.07 -17.70
C LEU A 75 16.67 -10.39 -17.16
N ARG A 76 15.58 -10.32 -16.39
CA ARG A 76 14.89 -11.47 -15.79
C ARG A 76 14.23 -12.34 -16.87
N ASP A 77 13.36 -11.73 -17.67
CA ASP A 77 12.45 -12.43 -18.58
C ASP A 77 13.22 -13.09 -19.74
N ARG A 78 14.29 -12.44 -20.22
CA ARG A 78 15.19 -12.99 -21.24
C ARG A 78 16.31 -13.85 -20.66
N ARG A 79 16.36 -14.03 -19.33
CA ARG A 79 17.38 -14.78 -18.58
C ARG A 79 18.82 -14.41 -18.98
N LEU A 80 19.11 -13.13 -19.14
CA LEU A 80 20.43 -12.64 -19.59
C LEU A 80 21.54 -12.82 -18.53
N TYR A 81 21.19 -13.24 -17.32
CA TYR A 81 22.11 -13.58 -16.23
C TYR A 81 22.65 -15.02 -16.30
N ARG A 82 22.06 -15.89 -17.14
CA ARG A 82 22.27 -17.35 -17.13
C ARG A 82 23.71 -17.83 -17.37
N SER A 83 24.58 -16.98 -17.91
CA SER A 83 26.00 -17.30 -18.15
C SER A 83 26.88 -17.14 -16.91
N THR A 84 26.43 -16.36 -15.92
CA THR A 84 27.23 -16.02 -14.73
C THR A 84 26.58 -16.49 -13.43
N HIS A 85 25.25 -16.51 -13.35
CA HIS A 85 24.52 -16.85 -12.12
C HIS A 85 23.40 -17.84 -12.40
N ARG A 86 23.09 -18.68 -11.41
CA ARG A 86 22.04 -19.69 -11.54
C ARG A 86 20.65 -19.09 -11.43
N THR A 87 20.49 -18.06 -10.59
CA THR A 87 19.21 -17.38 -10.39
C THR A 87 19.33 -15.88 -10.60
N PHE A 88 18.21 -15.24 -10.94
CA PHE A 88 18.14 -13.81 -11.17
C PHE A 88 18.46 -13.00 -9.90
N GLU A 89 18.05 -13.53 -8.74
CA GLU A 89 18.19 -12.88 -7.45
C GLU A 89 19.66 -12.82 -7.00
N GLU A 90 20.42 -13.89 -7.29
CA GLU A 90 21.86 -13.94 -7.05
C GLU A 90 22.57 -12.89 -7.92
N TYR A 91 22.26 -12.85 -9.21
CA TYR A 91 22.79 -11.85 -10.14
C TYR A 91 22.51 -10.41 -9.68
N CYS A 92 21.28 -10.11 -9.27
CA CYS A 92 20.93 -8.77 -8.81
C CYS A 92 21.62 -8.37 -7.51
N ARG A 93 21.86 -9.34 -6.62
CA ARG A 93 22.59 -9.11 -5.37
C ARG A 93 24.06 -8.79 -5.66
N ASP A 94 24.71 -9.61 -6.46
CA ASP A 94 26.15 -9.51 -6.68
C ASP A 94 26.51 -8.35 -7.60
N ARG A 95 25.70 -8.08 -8.65
CA ARG A 95 25.99 -7.01 -9.61
C ARG A 95 25.55 -5.63 -9.14
N PHE A 96 24.40 -5.53 -8.48
CA PHE A 96 23.76 -4.25 -8.15
C PHE A 96 23.59 -4.00 -6.64
N GLY A 97 23.93 -4.96 -5.78
CA GLY A 97 23.68 -4.84 -4.34
C GLY A 97 22.19 -4.81 -3.99
N TYR A 98 21.32 -5.28 -4.89
CA TYR A 98 19.87 -5.21 -4.69
C TYR A 98 19.35 -6.46 -4.00
N THR A 99 18.51 -6.26 -2.99
CA THR A 99 17.73 -7.34 -2.41
C THR A 99 16.63 -7.75 -3.37
N HIS A 100 16.24 -9.04 -3.35
CA HIS A 100 15.11 -9.55 -4.14
C HIS A 100 13.84 -8.69 -3.97
N ARG A 101 13.58 -8.23 -2.73
CA ARG A 101 12.46 -7.31 -2.42
C ARG A 101 12.56 -5.99 -3.21
N ARG A 102 13.73 -5.35 -3.23
CA ARG A 102 13.95 -4.10 -3.97
C ARG A 102 13.77 -4.30 -5.47
N VAL A 103 14.29 -5.40 -6.02
CA VAL A 103 14.14 -5.72 -7.45
C VAL A 103 12.67 -5.88 -7.83
N ASN A 104 11.90 -6.66 -7.06
CA ASN A 104 10.48 -6.87 -7.33
C ASN A 104 9.69 -5.56 -7.26
N TYR A 105 10.03 -4.69 -6.31
CA TYR A 105 9.41 -3.37 -6.21
C TYR A 105 9.73 -2.47 -7.40
N LEU A 106 10.99 -2.42 -7.86
CA LEU A 106 11.36 -1.63 -9.04
C LEU A 106 10.65 -2.13 -10.30
N ILE A 107 10.58 -3.46 -10.49
CA ILE A 107 9.86 -4.07 -11.62
C ILE A 107 8.37 -3.72 -11.55
N ALA A 108 7.71 -3.97 -10.42
CA ALA A 108 6.29 -3.67 -10.25
C ALA A 108 5.98 -2.18 -10.44
N ALA A 109 6.81 -1.30 -9.89
CA ALA A 109 6.69 0.14 -10.02
C ALA A 109 6.78 0.61 -11.48
N SER A 110 7.63 -0.02 -12.29
CA SER A 110 7.73 0.32 -13.71
C SER A 110 6.46 0.00 -14.50
N VAL A 111 5.78 -1.09 -14.16
CA VAL A 111 4.49 -1.47 -14.76
C VAL A 111 3.40 -0.48 -14.37
N VAL A 112 3.31 -0.12 -13.09
CA VAL A 112 2.34 0.88 -12.61
C VAL A 112 2.57 2.23 -13.26
N PHE A 113 3.83 2.66 -13.38
CA PHE A 113 4.17 3.90 -14.05
C PHE A 113 3.70 3.89 -15.51
N ASP A 114 3.96 2.81 -16.25
CA ASP A 114 3.47 2.65 -17.63
C ASP A 114 1.95 2.67 -17.73
N ASN A 115 1.23 2.09 -16.77
CA ASN A 115 -0.23 2.14 -16.72
C ASN A 115 -0.73 3.57 -16.50
N ILE A 116 -0.10 4.33 -15.60
CA ILE A 116 -0.45 5.74 -15.33
C ILE A 116 -0.18 6.59 -16.56
N VAL A 117 0.95 6.39 -17.23
CA VAL A 117 1.29 7.09 -18.47
C VAL A 117 0.32 6.68 -19.57
N THR A 118 0.15 5.41 -19.88
CA THR A 118 -0.72 4.98 -20.99
C THR A 118 -2.18 5.35 -20.75
N GLY A 119 -2.69 5.19 -19.52
CA GLY A 119 -4.05 5.53 -19.15
C GLY A 119 -4.37 7.02 -19.18
N THR A 120 -3.37 7.90 -19.01
CA THR A 120 -3.58 9.35 -19.17
C THR A 120 -3.72 9.80 -20.62
N ASN A 121 -3.37 8.95 -21.61
CA ASN A 121 -3.58 9.25 -23.02
C ASN A 121 -4.98 8.85 -23.55
N CYS A 122 -5.73 7.99 -22.85
CA CYS A 122 -7.06 7.54 -23.32
C CYS A 122 -8.24 8.37 -22.79
N SER A 123 -8.02 9.34 -21.90
CA SER A 123 -9.11 10.14 -21.29
C SER A 123 -9.35 11.50 -21.96
N GLN A 124 -8.83 11.73 -23.17
CA GLN A 124 -9.04 13.01 -23.89
C GLN A 124 -9.91 12.91 -25.15
N ASN A 125 -10.43 11.73 -25.52
CA ASN A 125 -11.26 11.55 -26.73
C ASN A 125 -12.61 10.89 -26.43
N GLU A 126 -13.41 11.46 -25.53
CA GLU A 126 -14.85 11.21 -25.49
C GLU A 126 -15.58 12.55 -25.35
N GLU A 127 -15.57 13.33 -26.44
CA GLU A 127 -16.71 14.22 -26.72
C GLU A 127 -17.73 13.38 -27.50
N VAL A 128 -18.80 13.03 -26.79
CA VAL A 128 -20.00 12.43 -27.38
C VAL A 128 -20.78 13.57 -28.03
N ASP A 129 -20.61 13.75 -29.33
CA ASP A 129 -21.53 14.56 -30.12
C ASP A 129 -22.77 13.73 -30.46
N GLU A 130 -23.77 13.77 -29.57
CA GLU A 130 -25.15 13.47 -29.90
C GLU A 130 -25.75 14.64 -30.68
N THR A 131 -25.52 14.70 -32.00
CA THR A 131 -26.57 15.16 -32.91
C THR A 131 -26.62 14.23 -34.11
N GLY A 132 -27.63 13.36 -34.11
CA GLY A 132 -27.93 12.53 -35.25
C GLY A 132 -28.32 13.38 -36.46
N THR A 133 -27.71 13.08 -37.60
CA THR A 133 -28.40 13.15 -38.90
C THR A 133 -27.82 12.07 -39.79
N ASN A 134 -28.64 11.07 -40.06
CA ASN A 134 -28.45 10.10 -41.12
C ASN A 134 -28.25 10.82 -42.47
N CYS A 135 -27.30 10.37 -43.27
CA CYS A 135 -27.51 10.16 -44.70
C CYS A 135 -26.52 9.12 -45.24
N SER A 136 -27.06 7.99 -45.70
CA SER A 136 -26.43 7.12 -46.68
C SER A 136 -26.37 7.83 -48.03
N GLN A 137 -25.25 7.71 -48.74
CA GLN A 137 -25.22 7.43 -50.19
C GLN A 137 -23.79 7.12 -50.66
N ASN A 138 -23.72 6.17 -51.58
CA ASN A 138 -22.52 5.60 -52.22
C ASN A 138 -21.89 6.57 -53.24
N GLY A 139 -20.61 6.38 -53.57
CA GLY A 139 -19.97 6.97 -54.76
C GLY A 139 -18.46 6.75 -54.83
N GLU A 140 -17.99 6.27 -55.97
CA GLU A 140 -16.62 5.82 -56.31
C GLU A 140 -15.57 6.94 -56.50
N ALA A 141 -14.30 6.51 -56.48
CA ALA A 141 -13.10 7.00 -57.20
C ALA A 141 -12.72 8.50 -57.15
N ASP A 142 -11.48 8.84 -56.75
CA ASP A 142 -10.37 8.94 -57.70
C ASP A 142 -9.02 9.30 -57.02
N GLU A 143 -7.93 8.96 -57.70
CA GLU A 143 -6.56 9.34 -57.37
C GLU A 143 -6.35 10.87 -57.44
N THR A 144 -5.49 11.42 -56.57
CA THR A 144 -4.37 12.32 -56.93
C THR A 144 -3.73 12.91 -55.68
N GLY A 145 -2.40 12.96 -55.68
CA GLY A 145 -1.62 13.50 -54.59
C GLY A 145 -1.81 15.01 -54.41
N THR A 146 -1.69 15.47 -53.17
CA THR A 146 -1.33 16.85 -52.88
C THR A 146 -0.53 16.87 -51.57
N ASN A 147 0.75 17.18 -51.73
CA ASN A 147 1.65 17.59 -50.67
C ASN A 147 1.19 19.00 -50.23
N CYS A 148 0.73 19.16 -49.00
CA CYS A 148 0.47 20.46 -48.41
C CYS A 148 1.14 20.53 -47.04
N SER A 149 2.38 21.04 -47.04
CA SER A 149 2.89 21.81 -45.92
C SER A 149 1.93 22.98 -45.69
N GLN A 150 1.19 22.93 -44.59
CA GLN A 150 0.58 24.11 -44.01
C GLN A 150 1.07 24.20 -42.58
N ASN A 151 1.87 25.25 -42.38
CA ASN A 151 2.20 25.81 -41.08
C ASN A 151 0.88 26.10 -40.36
N GLU A 152 0.56 25.31 -39.34
CA GLU A 152 -0.37 25.75 -38.31
C GLU A 152 0.47 26.33 -37.18
N GLU A 153 0.30 27.64 -36.99
CA GLU A 153 0.80 28.39 -35.85
C GLU A 153 0.41 27.65 -34.57
N VAL A 154 1.42 27.09 -33.89
CA VAL A 154 1.24 26.48 -32.58
C VAL A 154 0.83 27.57 -31.61
N ASP A 155 -0.48 27.65 -31.37
CA ASP A 155 -1.10 28.46 -30.34
C ASP A 155 -0.43 28.16 -28.99
N LYS A 156 0.46 29.08 -28.57
CA LYS A 156 1.26 28.98 -27.34
C LYS A 156 0.45 29.21 -26.06
N ASN A 157 -0.88 29.31 -26.10
CA ASN A 157 -1.70 29.73 -24.96
C ASN A 157 -2.78 28.75 -24.51
N ARG A 158 -2.55 27.44 -24.62
CA ARG A 158 -3.21 26.47 -23.73
C ARG A 158 -2.21 26.04 -22.65
N PRO A 159 -2.44 26.31 -21.35
CA PRO A 159 -1.58 25.77 -20.32
C PRO A 159 -1.76 24.26 -20.38
N ASN A 160 -0.76 23.56 -20.92
CA ASN A 160 -0.62 22.12 -20.75
C ASN A 160 -0.78 21.87 -19.25
N SER A 161 -1.93 21.33 -18.85
CA SER A 161 -2.16 20.90 -17.49
C SER A 161 -1.08 19.86 -17.20
N SER A 162 -0.05 20.30 -16.48
CA SER A 162 1.19 19.58 -16.27
C SER A 162 0.88 18.15 -15.85
N ARG A 163 1.15 17.19 -16.73
CA ARG A 163 0.88 15.77 -16.51
C ARG A 163 1.69 15.30 -15.29
N ILE A 164 1.04 15.18 -14.14
CA ILE A 164 1.70 14.87 -12.86
C ILE A 164 2.00 13.38 -12.82
N LEU A 165 3.27 13.04 -12.99
CA LEU A 165 3.77 11.67 -12.97
C LEU A 165 4.39 11.31 -11.62
N PRO A 166 4.49 10.01 -11.28
CA PRO A 166 5.22 9.58 -10.10
C PRO A 166 6.72 9.84 -10.23
N ASN A 167 7.33 10.38 -9.18
CA ASN A 167 8.75 10.71 -9.14
C ASN A 167 9.58 9.64 -8.42
N ASN A 168 8.94 8.77 -7.64
CA ASN A 168 9.64 7.70 -6.93
C ASN A 168 8.83 6.41 -6.85
N GLU A 169 9.54 5.31 -6.63
CA GLU A 169 8.98 3.97 -6.49
C GLU A 169 8.00 3.88 -5.30
N GLY A 170 8.26 4.62 -4.22
CA GLY A 170 7.42 4.61 -3.02
C GLY A 170 5.99 5.11 -3.26
N GLN A 171 5.78 6.04 -4.21
CA GLN A 171 4.47 6.56 -4.59
C GLN A 171 3.62 5.53 -5.32
N VAL A 172 4.24 4.68 -6.15
CA VAL A 172 3.54 3.69 -6.97
C VAL A 172 3.44 2.33 -6.31
N ARG A 173 4.27 2.04 -5.30
CA ARG A 173 4.24 0.78 -4.56
C ARG A 173 2.86 0.39 -4.00
N PRO A 174 2.06 1.30 -3.41
CA PRO A 174 0.72 0.97 -2.92
C PRO A 174 -0.25 0.57 -4.05
N LEU A 175 -0.05 1.13 -5.25
CA LEU A 175 -0.90 0.90 -6.42
C LEU A 175 -0.64 -0.45 -7.09
N ALA A 176 0.52 -1.06 -6.88
CA ALA A 176 0.93 -2.30 -7.54
C ALA A 176 -0.03 -3.49 -7.29
N LYS A 177 -0.87 -3.42 -6.25
CA LYS A 177 -1.88 -4.44 -5.93
C LYS A 177 -3.22 -4.25 -6.66
N LEU A 178 -3.43 -3.10 -7.30
CA LEU A 178 -4.69 -2.74 -7.96
C LEU A 178 -4.67 -3.08 -9.44
N GLU A 179 -5.84 -3.17 -10.07
CA GLU A 179 -5.95 -3.34 -11.51
C GLU A 179 -5.48 -2.08 -12.27
N PRO A 180 -4.97 -2.20 -13.51
CA PRO A 180 -4.42 -1.06 -14.27
C PRO A 180 -5.35 0.16 -14.35
N GLN A 181 -6.66 -0.07 -14.57
CA GLN A 181 -7.64 1.03 -14.63
C GLN A 181 -7.85 1.70 -13.26
N GLN A 182 -7.81 0.91 -12.18
CA GLN A 182 -7.91 1.43 -10.82
C GLN A 182 -6.67 2.23 -10.45
N GLN A 183 -5.48 1.79 -10.85
CA GLN A 183 -4.22 2.50 -10.62
C GLN A 183 -4.28 3.95 -11.15
N VAL A 184 -4.82 4.14 -12.36
CA VAL A 184 -4.98 5.47 -12.99
C VAL A 184 -5.96 6.33 -12.18
N LYS A 185 -7.14 5.80 -11.85
CA LYS A 185 -8.16 6.53 -11.08
C LYS A 185 -7.66 6.93 -9.69
N VAL A 186 -6.98 6.02 -8.99
CA VAL A 186 -6.41 6.26 -7.66
C VAL A 186 -5.32 7.33 -7.74
N TRP A 187 -4.45 7.27 -8.76
CA TRP A 187 -3.42 8.28 -8.96
C TRP A 187 -4.02 9.68 -9.22
N GLN A 188 -5.00 9.78 -10.11
CA GLN A 188 -5.70 11.04 -10.39
C GLN A 188 -6.33 11.63 -9.12
N ARG A 189 -6.99 10.79 -8.31
CA ARG A 189 -7.56 11.23 -7.03
C ARG A 189 -6.49 11.66 -6.01
N ALA A 190 -5.37 10.95 -5.93
CA ALA A 190 -4.27 11.33 -5.06
C ALA A 190 -3.66 12.68 -5.49
N VAL A 191 -3.56 12.96 -6.79
CA VAL A 191 -3.13 14.25 -7.33
C VAL A 191 -4.11 15.38 -6.96
N GLN A 192 -5.42 15.10 -7.02
CA GLN A 192 -6.45 16.06 -6.58
C GLN A 192 -6.35 16.35 -5.08
N GLU A 193 -6.20 15.33 -4.23
CA GLU A 193 -6.00 15.50 -2.77
C GLU A 193 -4.69 16.25 -2.44
N ALA A 194 -3.68 16.16 -3.31
CA ALA A 194 -2.42 16.91 -3.19
C ALA A 194 -2.49 18.34 -3.75
N GLY A 195 -3.66 18.81 -4.18
CA GLY A 195 -3.85 20.18 -4.71
C GLY A 195 -3.17 20.41 -6.06
N GLY A 196 -3.15 19.39 -6.93
CA GLY A 196 -2.51 19.51 -8.25
C GLY A 196 -0.98 19.51 -8.18
N LYS A 197 -0.40 18.88 -7.15
CA LYS A 197 1.04 18.61 -7.03
C LYS A 197 1.30 17.10 -7.04
N VAL A 198 2.57 16.71 -7.19
CA VAL A 198 2.97 15.30 -7.08
C VAL A 198 2.60 14.79 -5.67
N PRO A 199 1.75 13.75 -5.54
CA PRO A 199 1.30 13.29 -4.24
C PRO A 199 2.44 12.60 -3.47
N SER A 200 2.44 12.76 -2.15
CA SER A 200 3.32 11.97 -1.28
C SER A 200 2.87 10.50 -1.25
N ALA A 201 3.81 9.57 -1.02
CA ALA A 201 3.50 8.15 -0.87
C ALA A 201 2.44 7.87 0.22
N ARG A 202 2.37 8.71 1.27
CA ARG A 202 1.32 8.62 2.30
C ARG A 202 -0.07 8.92 1.73
N ILE A 203 -0.21 10.03 1.02
CA ILE A 203 -1.48 10.42 0.36
C ILE A 203 -1.94 9.31 -0.58
N VAL A 204 -1.04 8.77 -1.40
CA VAL A 204 -1.39 7.66 -2.31
C VAL A 204 -1.84 6.43 -1.52
N THR A 205 -1.16 6.09 -0.42
CA THR A 205 -1.55 4.97 0.45
C THR A 205 -2.94 5.18 1.05
N ASP A 206 -3.22 6.37 1.57
CA ASP A 206 -4.51 6.71 2.17
C ASP A 206 -5.63 6.64 1.13
N VAL A 207 -5.40 7.13 -0.09
CA VAL A 207 -6.39 7.07 -1.18
C VAL A 207 -6.60 5.63 -1.66
N VAL A 208 -5.53 4.83 -1.79
CA VAL A 208 -5.64 3.39 -2.07
C VAL A 208 -6.49 2.71 -1.01
N GLN A 209 -6.22 2.97 0.27
CA GLN A 209 -6.95 2.37 1.38
C GLN A 209 -8.42 2.78 1.36
N LYS A 210 -8.74 4.08 1.23
CA LYS A 210 -10.12 4.58 1.11
C LYS A 210 -10.85 3.94 -0.09
N ILE A 211 -10.18 3.77 -1.22
CA ILE A 211 -10.79 3.16 -2.42
C ILE A 211 -10.99 1.67 -2.20
N MET A 212 -10.00 0.95 -1.64
CA MET A 212 -10.13 -0.46 -1.30
C MET A 212 -11.25 -0.70 -0.28
N GLU A 213 -11.40 0.17 0.72
CA GLU A 213 -12.49 0.13 1.68
C GLU A 213 -13.85 0.39 1.00
N ARG A 214 -13.92 1.36 0.08
CA ARG A 214 -15.15 1.72 -0.65
C ARG A 214 -15.53 0.77 -1.78
N THR A 215 -14.57 0.07 -2.37
CA THR A 215 -14.78 -0.93 -3.44
C THR A 215 -14.86 -2.35 -2.91
N ARG A 216 -14.76 -2.56 -1.58
CA ARG A 216 -15.09 -3.85 -0.99
C ARG A 216 -16.54 -4.16 -1.34
N ILE A 217 -16.69 -5.29 -2.05
CA ILE A 217 -17.94 -5.95 -2.36
C ILE A 217 -18.84 -5.83 -1.12
N PRO A 218 -20.13 -5.42 -1.27
CA PRO A 218 -21.06 -5.34 -0.16
C PRO A 218 -20.96 -6.61 0.67
N ASN A 219 -21.03 -6.47 1.99
CA ASN A 219 -20.94 -7.61 2.88
C ASN A 219 -21.95 -8.70 2.45
N THR A 220 -21.44 -9.79 1.87
CA THR A 220 -22.28 -10.87 1.32
C THR A 220 -22.74 -11.84 2.40
N TYR A 221 -22.20 -11.72 3.61
CA TYR A 221 -22.54 -12.60 4.73
C TYR A 221 -23.99 -12.40 5.18
N GLN A 222 -24.62 -13.49 5.57
CA GLN A 222 -26.00 -13.51 6.09
C GLN A 222 -26.02 -13.76 7.60
N LEU A 223 -27.08 -13.30 8.26
CA LEU A 223 -27.32 -13.65 9.67
C LEU A 223 -27.42 -15.17 9.83
N GLY A 224 -26.76 -15.71 10.85
CA GLY A 224 -26.68 -17.15 11.12
C GLY A 224 -25.66 -17.90 10.25
N GLU A 225 -24.99 -17.24 9.30
CA GLU A 225 -23.97 -17.89 8.48
C GLU A 225 -22.73 -18.27 9.31
N VAL A 226 -22.20 -19.47 9.06
CA VAL A 226 -21.00 -19.98 9.74
C VAL A 226 -19.76 -19.64 8.93
N CYS A 227 -18.81 -18.98 9.58
CA CYS A 227 -17.57 -18.54 8.96
C CYS A 227 -16.34 -18.89 9.80
N GLN A 228 -15.18 -18.92 9.17
CA GLN A 228 -13.88 -19.12 9.80
C GLN A 228 -13.13 -17.79 9.93
N ILE A 229 -12.48 -17.59 11.09
CA ILE A 229 -11.64 -16.42 11.35
C ILE A 229 -10.25 -16.57 10.74
N LEU A 230 -9.89 -15.61 9.89
CA LEU A 230 -8.57 -15.47 9.30
C LEU A 230 -7.76 -14.41 10.06
N ALA A 231 -6.99 -14.84 11.07
CA ALA A 231 -6.17 -13.94 11.90
C ALA A 231 -4.94 -13.34 11.19
N LYS A 232 -4.73 -13.62 9.90
CA LYS A 232 -3.43 -13.44 9.23
C LYS A 232 -2.93 -11.98 9.17
N GLU A 233 -3.79 -11.00 9.41
CA GLU A 233 -3.41 -9.57 9.29
C GLU A 233 -4.08 -8.66 10.35
N ASN A 234 -4.68 -9.22 11.41
CA ASN A 234 -5.31 -8.43 12.47
C ASN A 234 -4.76 -8.79 13.87
N PRO A 235 -4.06 -7.87 14.56
CA PRO A 235 -3.58 -8.07 15.93
C PRO A 235 -4.68 -8.40 16.95
N GLU A 236 -5.90 -7.90 16.74
CA GLU A 236 -7.05 -8.12 17.63
C GLU A 236 -7.59 -9.55 17.57
N LEU A 237 -7.26 -10.30 16.52
CA LEU A 237 -7.69 -11.69 16.31
C LEU A 237 -6.59 -12.71 16.68
N ARG A 238 -5.58 -12.27 17.43
CA ARG A 238 -4.44 -13.11 17.81
C ARG A 238 -4.92 -14.30 18.66
N GLY A 239 -4.59 -15.52 18.24
CA GLY A 239 -5.03 -16.75 18.90
C GLY A 239 -6.41 -17.27 18.46
N LYS A 240 -7.14 -16.52 17.63
CA LYS A 240 -8.46 -16.89 17.08
C LYS A 240 -8.41 -17.41 15.64
N GLY A 241 -7.22 -17.43 15.05
CA GLY A 241 -7.03 -17.96 13.71
C GLY A 241 -7.50 -19.40 13.61
N GLY A 242 -8.34 -19.68 12.62
CA GLY A 242 -8.90 -21.01 12.38
C GLY A 242 -10.17 -21.33 13.17
N CYS A 243 -10.53 -20.53 14.17
CA CYS A 243 -11.79 -20.71 14.89
C CYS A 243 -12.97 -20.43 13.97
N TRP A 244 -14.06 -21.19 14.14
CA TRP A 244 -15.33 -20.89 13.50
C TRP A 244 -16.16 -19.97 14.39
N GLY A 245 -17.09 -19.24 13.77
CA GLY A 245 -18.04 -18.38 14.44
C GLY A 245 -19.29 -18.17 13.61
N ILE A 246 -20.37 -17.74 14.27
CA ILE A 246 -21.68 -17.53 13.66
C ILE A 246 -21.94 -16.04 13.54
N VAL A 247 -22.32 -15.58 12.36
CA VAL A 247 -22.65 -14.18 12.11
C VAL A 247 -23.93 -13.80 12.88
N ASN A 248 -23.78 -12.94 13.89
CA ASN A 248 -24.89 -12.41 14.70
C ASN A 248 -25.36 -11.03 14.23
N HIS A 249 -24.47 -10.24 13.61
CA HIS A 249 -24.83 -8.96 13.01
C HIS A 249 -24.04 -8.74 11.72
N VAL A 250 -24.72 -8.26 10.68
CA VAL A 250 -24.12 -7.91 9.39
C VAL A 250 -24.04 -6.39 9.30
N GLY A 251 -22.84 -5.83 9.46
CA GLY A 251 -22.54 -4.43 9.18
C GLY A 251 -22.15 -4.24 7.71
N GLU A 252 -21.98 -2.98 7.30
CA GLU A 252 -21.68 -2.60 5.90
C GLU A 252 -20.39 -3.24 5.37
N PHE A 253 -19.36 -3.35 6.23
CA PHE A 253 -18.03 -3.90 5.88
C PHE A 253 -17.44 -4.85 6.94
N SER A 254 -18.23 -5.19 7.95
CA SER A 254 -17.84 -6.07 9.05
C SER A 254 -19.02 -6.91 9.49
N CYS A 255 -18.73 -8.05 10.10
CA CYS A 255 -19.74 -8.86 10.79
C CYS A 255 -19.39 -8.91 12.28
N THR A 256 -20.41 -8.88 13.13
CA THR A 256 -20.25 -9.37 14.50
C THR A 256 -20.44 -10.87 14.46
N VAL A 257 -19.41 -11.60 14.87
CA VAL A 257 -19.39 -13.06 14.88
C VAL A 257 -19.30 -13.56 16.31
N LYS A 258 -20.18 -14.50 16.66
CA LYS A 258 -20.17 -15.21 17.94
C LYS A 258 -19.22 -16.40 17.84
N LEU A 259 -18.15 -16.36 18.61
CA LEU A 259 -17.17 -17.43 18.78
C LEU A 259 -17.46 -18.21 20.08
N TRP A 260 -16.64 -19.23 20.34
CA TRP A 260 -16.71 -20.05 21.54
C TRP A 260 -16.52 -19.28 22.87
N ASP A 261 -15.85 -18.12 22.86
CA ASP A 261 -15.54 -17.32 24.05
C ASP A 261 -16.14 -15.91 24.07
N GLY A 262 -16.90 -15.53 23.05
CA GLY A 262 -17.49 -14.20 23.00
C GLY A 262 -17.83 -13.73 21.59
N GLU A 263 -18.27 -12.49 21.50
CA GLU A 263 -18.61 -11.84 20.23
C GLU A 263 -17.51 -10.88 19.79
N TYR A 264 -17.23 -10.88 18.49
CA TYR A 264 -16.16 -10.06 17.90
C TYR A 264 -16.65 -9.39 16.63
N THR A 265 -16.38 -8.10 16.50
CA THR A 265 -16.58 -7.37 15.25
C THR A 265 -15.38 -7.58 14.34
N VAL A 266 -15.59 -8.29 13.24
CA VAL A 266 -14.53 -8.69 12.31
C VAL A 266 -14.82 -8.15 10.92
N ALA A 267 -13.85 -7.48 10.31
CA ALA A 267 -13.97 -7.03 8.93
C ALA A 267 -14.20 -8.23 8.00
N SER A 268 -15.10 -8.10 7.01
CA SER A 268 -15.54 -9.21 6.14
C SER A 268 -14.38 -9.92 5.42
N GLN A 269 -13.28 -9.20 5.16
CA GLN A 269 -12.04 -9.74 4.57
C GLN A 269 -11.27 -10.74 5.45
N HIS A 270 -11.51 -10.72 6.76
CA HIS A 270 -10.91 -11.64 7.73
C HIS A 270 -11.84 -12.80 8.07
N LEU A 271 -12.93 -12.93 7.32
CA LEU A 271 -13.88 -14.03 7.42
C LEU A 271 -13.79 -14.87 6.15
N LYS A 272 -13.98 -16.18 6.33
CA LYS A 272 -14.15 -17.12 5.23
C LYS A 272 -15.42 -17.94 5.48
N SER A 273 -16.44 -17.78 4.64
CA SER A 273 -17.64 -18.62 4.70
C SER A 273 -17.30 -20.11 4.55
N TYR A 274 -17.94 -20.96 5.34
CA TYR A 274 -17.93 -22.40 5.10
C TYR A 274 -18.93 -22.83 4.02
N ASN A 275 -19.85 -21.94 3.62
CA ASN A 275 -20.96 -22.23 2.69
C ASN A 275 -21.80 -23.44 3.15
N TYR A 276 -22.01 -23.57 4.46
CA TYR A 276 -22.88 -24.59 5.03
C TYR A 276 -24.34 -24.36 4.62
N LEU A 277 -25.07 -25.46 4.49
CA LEU A 277 -26.50 -25.45 4.26
C LEU A 277 -27.23 -24.95 5.52
N PRO A 278 -28.46 -24.43 5.42
CA PRO A 278 -29.21 -23.94 6.58
C PRO A 278 -29.29 -24.93 7.74
N ALA A 279 -29.53 -26.22 7.46
CA ALA A 279 -29.57 -27.27 8.48
C ALA A 279 -28.21 -27.49 9.17
N GLU A 280 -27.10 -27.32 8.45
CA GLU A 280 -25.75 -27.43 9.00
C GLU A 280 -25.39 -26.18 9.84
N CYS A 281 -25.86 -25.00 9.43
CA CYS A 281 -25.77 -23.78 10.24
C CYS A 281 -26.54 -23.91 11.56
N GLU A 282 -27.75 -24.49 11.54
CA GLU A 282 -28.53 -24.77 12.75
C GLU A 282 -27.78 -25.73 13.69
N GLN A 283 -27.14 -26.78 13.15
CA GLN A 283 -26.30 -27.68 13.95
C GLN A 283 -25.14 -26.92 14.62
N MET A 284 -24.49 -26.01 13.89
CA MET A 284 -23.41 -25.17 14.45
C MET A 284 -23.91 -24.20 15.49
N GLN A 285 -25.11 -23.67 15.32
CA GLN A 285 -25.75 -22.82 16.31
C GLN A 285 -25.99 -23.58 17.62
N VAL A 286 -26.51 -24.81 17.54
CA VAL A 286 -26.68 -25.67 18.72
C VAL A 286 -25.35 -25.91 19.44
N ILE A 287 -24.28 -26.24 18.71
CA ILE A 287 -22.96 -26.43 19.32
C ILE A 287 -22.45 -25.12 19.94
N CYS A 288 -22.60 -23.99 19.25
CA CYS A 288 -22.15 -22.69 19.72
C CYS A 288 -22.85 -22.33 21.04
N ASP A 289 -24.17 -22.51 21.11
CA ASP A 289 -24.95 -22.19 22.31
C ASP A 289 -24.65 -23.13 23.47
N ARG A 290 -24.32 -24.40 23.19
CA ARG A 290 -23.80 -25.33 24.20
C ARG A 290 -22.47 -24.87 24.75
N ILE A 291 -21.51 -24.53 23.88
CA ILE A 291 -20.18 -24.04 24.29
C ILE A 291 -20.30 -22.73 25.08
N SER A 292 -21.09 -21.77 24.61
CA SER A 292 -21.28 -20.47 25.28
C SER A 292 -21.92 -20.60 26.67
N ARG A 293 -22.75 -21.62 26.92
CA ARG A 293 -23.31 -21.89 28.26
C ARG A 293 -22.27 -22.39 29.26
N VAL A 294 -21.24 -23.07 28.78
CA VAL A 294 -20.14 -23.57 29.59
C VAL A 294 -19.11 -22.47 29.83
N TYR A 295 -18.83 -21.66 28.82
CA TYR A 295 -17.78 -20.65 28.86
C TYR A 295 -17.99 -19.60 29.97
N SER A 296 -16.95 -19.38 30.77
CA SER A 296 -16.85 -18.26 31.71
C SER A 296 -15.39 -17.86 31.94
N ASP A 297 -15.16 -16.60 32.32
CA ASP A 297 -13.80 -16.08 32.51
C ASP A 297 -13.01 -16.77 33.64
N SER A 298 -13.72 -17.39 34.60
CA SER A 298 -13.15 -18.09 35.75
C SER A 298 -12.81 -19.57 35.49
N LEU A 299 -13.04 -20.08 34.28
CA LEU A 299 -12.68 -21.45 33.92
C LEU A 299 -11.17 -21.68 33.96
N GLU A 300 -10.80 -22.93 34.26
CA GLU A 300 -9.42 -23.40 34.15
C GLU A 300 -8.89 -23.30 32.72
N GLU A 301 -7.58 -23.06 32.57
CA GLU A 301 -6.92 -22.91 31.27
C GLU A 301 -7.04 -24.17 30.39
N THR A 302 -7.06 -25.34 31.03
CA THR A 302 -7.29 -26.65 30.39
C THR A 302 -8.68 -26.72 29.75
N VAL A 303 -9.71 -26.24 30.46
CA VAL A 303 -11.10 -26.20 29.96
C VAL A 303 -11.20 -25.18 28.82
N LYS A 304 -10.62 -23.99 28.97
CA LYS A 304 -10.57 -22.98 27.90
C LYS A 304 -9.90 -23.51 26.64
N SER A 305 -8.78 -24.24 26.79
CA SER A 305 -8.10 -24.90 25.67
C SER A 305 -8.99 -25.95 24.99
N LEU A 306 -9.76 -26.72 25.76
CA LEU A 306 -10.68 -27.71 25.19
C LEU A 306 -11.82 -27.05 24.42
N LEU A 307 -12.41 -25.98 24.97
CA LEU A 307 -13.44 -25.20 24.27
C LEU A 307 -12.88 -24.55 22.99
N GLN A 308 -11.63 -24.07 23.02
CA GLN A 308 -10.96 -23.56 21.83
C GLN A 308 -10.79 -24.64 20.75
N LEU A 309 -10.46 -25.88 21.12
CA LEU A 309 -10.35 -27.00 20.18
C LEU A 309 -11.70 -27.30 19.52
N LEU A 310 -12.79 -27.32 20.30
CA LEU A 310 -14.15 -27.46 19.77
C LEU A 310 -14.51 -26.28 18.85
N GLY A 311 -14.06 -25.06 19.21
CA GLY A 311 -14.19 -23.84 18.41
C GLY A 311 -13.36 -23.82 17.12
N GLN A 312 -12.49 -24.81 16.87
CA GLN A 312 -11.70 -24.95 15.64
C GLN A 312 -12.16 -26.09 14.73
N VAL A 313 -13.20 -26.82 15.13
CA VAL A 313 -13.77 -27.91 14.33
C VAL A 313 -14.33 -27.36 13.01
N ASN A 314 -14.03 -28.04 11.90
CA ASN A 314 -14.40 -27.62 10.54
C ASN A 314 -15.50 -28.50 9.92
N ARG A 315 -16.37 -29.07 10.75
CA ARG A 315 -17.48 -29.94 10.36
C ARG A 315 -18.75 -29.59 11.14
N PRO A 316 -19.94 -29.81 10.57
CA PRO A 316 -21.20 -29.42 11.19
C PRO A 316 -21.69 -30.40 12.28
N TYR A 317 -20.80 -31.16 12.93
CA TYR A 317 -21.16 -32.07 14.01
C TYR A 317 -19.97 -32.39 14.91
N LEU A 318 -20.25 -32.71 16.18
CA LEU A 318 -19.28 -33.29 17.10
C LEU A 318 -19.21 -34.81 16.90
N THR A 319 -18.01 -35.36 17.04
CA THR A 319 -17.81 -36.81 17.14
C THR A 319 -18.29 -37.33 18.49
N ALA A 320 -18.49 -38.65 18.61
CA ALA A 320 -18.93 -39.26 19.88
C ALA A 320 -18.01 -38.95 21.08
N VAL A 321 -16.71 -38.72 20.84
CA VAL A 321 -15.75 -38.36 21.90
C VAL A 321 -15.90 -36.88 22.27
N GLU A 322 -15.97 -35.99 21.28
CA GLU A 322 -16.17 -34.55 21.51
C GLU A 322 -17.50 -34.26 22.19
N GLU A 323 -18.55 -34.99 21.82
CA GLU A 323 -19.86 -34.90 22.46
C GLU A 323 -19.79 -35.30 23.93
N LYS A 324 -19.08 -36.40 24.25
CA LYS A 324 -18.85 -36.81 25.65
C LYS A 324 -18.03 -35.78 26.41
N LEU A 325 -17.00 -35.21 25.79
CA LEU A 325 -16.17 -34.17 26.41
C LEU A 325 -17.01 -32.93 26.72
N LEU A 326 -17.81 -32.44 25.77
CA LEU A 326 -18.68 -31.30 25.98
C LEU A 326 -19.74 -31.58 27.06
N ASN A 327 -20.35 -32.77 27.06
CA ASN A 327 -21.32 -33.17 28.10
C ASN A 327 -20.71 -33.19 29.50
N VAL A 328 -19.45 -33.64 29.65
CA VAL A 328 -18.74 -33.60 30.93
C VAL A 328 -18.53 -32.15 31.38
N LEU A 329 -18.11 -31.27 30.47
CA LEU A 329 -17.97 -29.84 30.78
C LEU A 329 -19.32 -29.19 31.14
N GLU A 330 -20.40 -29.53 30.44
CA GLU A 330 -21.76 -29.06 30.73
C GLU A 330 -22.22 -29.52 32.12
N SER A 331 -21.90 -30.76 32.53
CA SER A 331 -22.20 -31.28 33.87
C SER A 331 -21.45 -30.54 34.98
N GLU A 332 -20.15 -30.29 34.79
CA GLU A 332 -19.28 -29.69 35.82
C GLU A 332 -19.48 -28.16 35.93
N TYR A 333 -19.69 -27.48 34.80
CA TYR A 333 -19.70 -26.01 34.72
C TYR A 333 -21.03 -25.41 34.28
N GLY A 334 -21.90 -26.15 33.59
CA GLY A 334 -23.16 -25.64 33.02
C GLY A 334 -24.28 -25.40 34.03
N ALA A 335 -24.16 -25.89 35.27
CA ALA A 335 -25.18 -25.74 36.31
C ALA A 335 -25.12 -24.42 37.12
N LYS A 336 -24.18 -23.51 36.81
CA LYS A 336 -24.01 -22.26 37.57
C LYS A 336 -24.74 -21.04 37.01
N ILE A 337 -25.56 -21.19 35.96
CA ILE A 337 -26.35 -20.08 35.40
C ILE A 337 -27.82 -20.51 35.30
N THR A 338 -28.55 -20.30 36.40
CA THR A 338 -30.02 -20.17 36.38
C THR A 338 -30.33 -18.72 36.74
N PRO A 339 -31.41 -18.14 36.18
CA PRO A 339 -31.60 -16.70 35.94
C PRO A 339 -31.61 -15.81 37.17
#